data_AF-E2NIA5-F1
#
_entry.id   AF-E2NIA5-F1
#
_cell.length_a   1.000
_cell.length_b   1.000
_cell.length_c   1.000
_cell.angle_alpha   90.00
_cell.angle_beta   90.00
_cell.angle_gamma   90.00
#
_symmetry.space_group_name_H-M   'P 1'
#
loop_
_entity.id
_entity.type
_entity.pdbx_description
1 polymer ?
#
loop_
_entity_poly.entity_id
_entity_poly.type
_entity_poly.pdbx_seq_one_letter_code
_entity_poly.pdbx_strand_id
1 'polypeptide(L)'
;RSHDMGFITMCSLGNGYRLTGNTEYKEGLLRAADSLSILFNPEVGTFLSWPGMVKKENWPHNTIIDNMMNLELLFWAARNGGERRLYDMACEHADTTMKYQFRKDYSCYHVAVYDTITGHFIKGVTHQGLSDNSMWARGQAWAIYGYTMVYRETGEVRFLNFARKVADAYLSRLPEDLIPYWDFDAPDLSSGEPKDASAAAITASALLELSTYVTERDSSHYYYDQAEKMLEMLSSSAYKAGDTKYAFLLHSVGHMPRGGEVDASIIYADYYYLEALIRFKRLQEKRSILANL
;
A
#
# COMPACT_ATOMS: atom_id res chain seq x y z
N ARG A 1 10.57 18.15 -0.13
CA ARG A 1 9.99 17.42 1.02
C ARG A 1 8.77 16.70 0.47
N SER A 2 8.73 15.37 0.58
CA SER A 2 7.61 14.56 0.12
C SER A 2 7.23 13.59 1.23
N HIS A 3 5.97 13.18 1.27
CA HIS A 3 5.51 12.09 2.12
C HIS A 3 5.81 10.72 1.47
N ASP A 4 6.03 10.70 0.15
CA ASP A 4 6.36 9.51 -0.65
C ASP A 4 7.84 9.10 -0.60
N MET A 5 8.57 9.49 0.45
CA MET A 5 10.01 9.20 0.53
C MET A 5 10.28 7.70 0.55
N GLY A 6 9.40 6.89 1.15
CA GLY A 6 9.52 5.44 1.16
C GLY A 6 9.39 4.87 -0.25
N PHE A 7 8.33 5.20 -0.98
CA PHE A 7 8.18 4.77 -2.38
C PHE A 7 9.40 5.17 -3.24
N ILE A 8 9.86 6.42 -3.11
CA ILE A 8 10.97 6.92 -3.93
C ILE A 8 12.27 6.20 -3.58
N THR A 9 12.59 6.02 -2.29
CA THR A 9 13.93 5.61 -1.85
C THR A 9 14.06 4.15 -1.50
N MET A 10 13.05 3.49 -0.93
CA MET A 10 13.10 2.04 -0.67
C MET A 10 13.08 1.25 -1.97
N CYS A 11 12.23 1.64 -2.94
CA CYS A 11 12.15 0.96 -4.22
C CYS A 11 13.39 1.18 -5.11
N SER A 12 14.16 2.24 -4.86
CA SER A 12 15.42 2.55 -5.58
C SER A 12 16.67 2.22 -4.74
N LEU A 13 17.07 3.13 -3.85
CA LEU A 13 18.24 3.00 -2.98
C LEU A 13 18.15 1.79 -2.05
N GLY A 14 16.98 1.47 -1.52
CA GLY A 14 16.74 0.31 -0.67
C GLY A 14 17.09 -1.00 -1.38
N ASN A 15 16.51 -1.19 -2.57
CA ASN A 15 16.86 -2.31 -3.44
C ASN A 15 18.33 -2.28 -3.88
N GLY A 16 18.89 -1.11 -4.20
CA GLY A 16 20.30 -0.95 -4.54
C GLY A 16 21.23 -1.38 -3.40
N TYR A 17 20.94 -0.97 -2.16
CA TYR A 17 21.71 -1.35 -0.98
C TYR A 17 21.61 -2.85 -0.72
N ARG A 18 20.39 -3.40 -0.75
CA ARG A 18 20.13 -4.84 -0.57
C ARG A 18 20.91 -5.71 -1.55
N LEU A 19 21.08 -5.26 -2.79
CA LEU A 19 21.75 -6.01 -3.85
C LEU A 19 23.27 -5.85 -3.85
N THR A 20 23.80 -4.71 -3.40
CA THR A 20 25.21 -4.34 -3.61
C THR A 20 26.00 -4.12 -2.33
N GLY A 21 25.32 -3.86 -1.21
CA GLY A 21 25.94 -3.41 0.03
C GLY A 21 26.54 -2.00 -0.03
N ASN A 22 26.31 -1.22 -1.10
CA ASN A 22 26.89 0.11 -1.26
C ASN A 22 26.38 1.08 -0.17
N THR A 23 27.27 1.51 0.71
CA THR A 23 26.95 2.35 1.86
C THR A 23 26.43 3.74 1.50
N GLU A 24 26.71 4.26 0.30
CA GLU A 24 26.13 5.53 -0.16
C GLU A 24 24.59 5.47 -0.25
N TYR A 25 24.05 4.31 -0.67
CA TYR A 25 22.61 4.08 -0.68
C TYR A 25 22.02 4.05 0.74
N LYS A 26 22.73 3.42 1.68
CA LYS A 26 22.36 3.41 3.09
C LYS A 26 22.29 4.83 3.67
N GLU A 27 23.30 5.65 3.42
CA GLU A 27 23.30 7.05 3.85
C GLU A 27 22.15 7.86 3.23
N GLY A 28 21.86 7.61 1.94
CA GLY A 28 20.72 8.20 1.26
C GLY A 28 19.38 7.86 1.92
N LEU A 29 19.19 6.60 2.31
CA LEU A 29 17.99 6.12 3.01
C LEU A 29 17.85 6.73 4.41
N LEU A 30 18.93 6.81 5.19
CA LEU A 30 18.88 7.44 6.52
C LEU A 30 18.50 8.93 6.42
N ARG A 31 19.09 9.67 5.47
CA ARG A 31 18.70 11.06 5.20
C ARG A 31 17.25 11.20 4.73
N ALA A 32 16.77 10.25 3.94
CA ALA A 32 15.37 10.22 3.49
C ALA A 32 14.41 9.99 4.66
N ALA A 33 14.75 9.10 5.58
CA ALA A 33 13.96 8.83 6.78
C ALA A 33 13.91 10.07 7.71
N ASP A 34 15.03 10.75 7.93
CA ASP A 34 15.07 11.99 8.69
C ASP A 34 14.20 13.08 8.07
N SER A 35 14.26 13.22 6.75
CA SER A 35 13.44 14.18 5.99
C SER A 35 11.94 13.87 6.10
N LEU A 36 11.55 12.60 6.02
CA LEU A 36 10.17 12.16 6.22
C LEU A 36 9.70 12.42 7.65
N SER A 37 10.57 12.22 8.65
CA SER A 37 10.24 12.39 10.08
C SER A 37 9.76 13.79 10.44
N ILE A 38 10.18 14.82 9.70
CA ILE A 38 9.76 16.21 9.90
C ILE A 38 8.25 16.41 9.66
N LEU A 39 7.62 15.52 8.87
CA LEU A 39 6.19 15.59 8.59
C LEU A 39 5.33 14.97 9.69
N PHE A 40 5.93 14.33 10.70
CA PHE A 40 5.18 13.75 11.81
C PHE A 40 4.61 14.84 12.72
N ASN A 41 3.32 14.74 13.04
CA ASN A 41 2.70 15.57 14.06
C ASN A 41 2.40 14.70 15.29
N PRO A 42 3.09 14.90 16.43
CA PRO A 42 2.90 14.07 17.62
C PRO A 42 1.54 14.25 18.30
N GLU A 43 0.84 15.38 18.11
CA GLU A 43 -0.52 15.54 18.65
C GLU A 43 -1.54 14.70 17.86
N VAL A 44 -1.31 14.55 16.56
CA VAL A 44 -2.17 13.73 15.69
C VAL A 44 -1.76 12.26 15.71
N GLY A 45 -0.46 11.98 15.83
CA GLY A 45 0.09 10.63 15.75
C GLY A 45 0.31 10.13 14.32
N THR A 46 0.31 11.01 13.31
CA THR A 46 0.53 10.63 11.90
C THR A 46 1.43 11.60 11.13
N PHE A 47 1.86 11.20 9.93
CA PHE A 47 2.61 12.04 9.00
C PHE A 47 1.64 12.87 8.16
N LEU A 48 1.97 14.15 7.96
CA LEU A 48 1.27 15.04 7.05
C LEU A 48 1.61 14.64 5.60
N SER A 49 0.63 14.18 4.83
CA SER A 49 0.83 13.74 3.45
C SER A 49 1.08 14.92 2.52
N TRP A 50 0.12 15.84 2.44
CA TRP A 50 0.13 16.93 1.48
C TRP A 50 0.12 18.30 2.17
N PRO A 51 1.30 18.89 2.42
CA PRO A 51 1.40 20.26 2.94
C PRO A 51 0.65 21.29 2.05
N GLY A 52 0.59 21.05 0.74
CA GLY A 52 -0.13 21.91 -0.21
C GLY A 52 -1.65 21.89 -0.04
N MET A 53 -2.23 20.80 0.50
CA MET A 53 -3.68 20.67 0.68
C MET A 53 -4.18 21.33 1.97
N VAL A 54 -3.27 21.67 2.90
CA VAL A 54 -3.62 22.33 4.18
C VAL A 54 -4.45 23.59 3.95
N LYS A 55 -3.96 24.48 3.08
CA LYS A 55 -4.68 25.72 2.73
C LYS A 55 -5.71 25.50 1.64
N LYS A 56 -5.40 24.68 0.63
CA LYS A 56 -6.23 24.53 -0.57
C LYS A 56 -7.58 23.89 -0.27
N GLU A 57 -7.59 22.85 0.55
CA GLU A 57 -8.78 22.06 0.85
C GLU A 57 -9.30 22.30 2.28
N ASN A 58 -8.62 23.20 3.03
CA ASN A 58 -8.83 23.40 4.46
C ASN A 58 -8.71 22.09 5.26
N TRP A 59 -7.65 21.32 4.98
CA TRP A 59 -7.32 20.07 5.66
C TRP A 59 -6.10 20.26 6.58
N PRO A 60 -6.31 20.77 7.82
CA PRO A 60 -5.22 21.24 8.69
C PRO A 60 -4.10 20.23 8.89
N HIS A 61 -4.47 18.95 9.12
CA HIS A 61 -3.57 17.81 8.98
C HIS A 61 -4.27 16.74 8.13
N ASN A 62 -3.64 16.30 7.05
CA ASN A 62 -4.17 15.25 6.17
C ASN A 62 -3.20 14.06 6.11
N THR A 63 -3.76 12.87 6.26
CA THR A 63 -3.04 11.60 6.14
C THR A 63 -3.73 10.72 5.12
N ILE A 64 -3.00 10.29 4.10
CA ILE A 64 -3.49 9.38 3.06
C ILE A 64 -3.09 7.95 3.37
N ILE A 65 -3.90 6.99 2.94
CA ILE A 65 -3.66 5.58 3.24
C ILE A 65 -2.34 5.07 2.62
N ASP A 66 -1.90 5.66 1.51
CA ASP A 66 -0.62 5.42 0.84
C ASP A 66 0.58 5.69 1.76
N ASN A 67 0.43 6.51 2.82
CA ASN A 67 1.49 6.70 3.81
C ASN A 67 1.89 5.42 4.53
N MET A 68 0.99 4.43 4.62
CA MET A 68 1.32 3.14 5.20
C MET A 68 2.50 2.47 4.49
N MET A 69 2.63 2.66 3.18
CA MET A 69 3.73 2.12 2.38
C MET A 69 5.07 2.79 2.68
N ASN A 70 5.03 4.05 3.15
CA ASN A 70 6.22 4.83 3.43
C ASN A 70 6.83 4.53 4.81
N LEU A 71 6.11 3.81 5.68
CA LEU A 71 6.59 3.45 7.01
C LEU A 71 7.75 2.45 6.97
N GLU A 72 7.86 1.65 5.89
CA GLU A 72 8.95 0.70 5.71
C GLU A 72 10.32 1.39 5.77
N LEU A 73 10.44 2.61 5.22
CA LEU A 73 11.66 3.41 5.29
C LEU A 73 12.05 3.73 6.75
N LEU A 74 11.07 4.04 7.60
CA LEU A 74 11.29 4.43 8.98
C LEU A 74 11.70 3.23 9.83
N PHE A 75 11.02 2.08 9.66
CA PHE A 75 11.41 0.82 10.29
C PHE A 75 12.81 0.38 9.86
N TRP A 76 13.08 0.43 8.56
CA TRP A 76 14.38 0.11 8.00
C TRP A 76 15.47 1.07 8.52
N ALA A 77 15.21 2.36 8.62
CA ALA A 77 16.19 3.31 9.15
C ALA A 77 16.50 3.04 10.62
N ALA A 78 15.48 2.84 11.45
CA ALA A 78 15.64 2.55 12.88
C ALA A 78 16.50 1.30 13.14
N ARG A 79 16.40 0.27 12.31
CA ARG A 79 17.22 -0.95 12.43
C ARG A 79 18.62 -0.84 11.80
N ASN A 80 18.88 0.19 11.00
CA ASN A 80 20.13 0.36 10.23
C ASN A 80 20.99 1.56 10.68
N GLY A 81 20.76 2.09 11.87
CA GLY A 81 21.57 3.17 12.47
C GLY A 81 20.88 4.52 12.57
N GLY A 82 19.61 4.60 12.17
CA GLY A 82 18.72 5.71 12.51
C GLY A 82 18.24 5.64 13.96
N GLU A 83 17.61 6.72 14.42
CA GLU A 83 17.12 6.82 15.80
C GLU A 83 15.89 5.94 16.06
N ARG A 84 15.75 5.45 17.30
CA ARG A 84 14.59 4.64 17.73
C ARG A 84 13.25 5.36 17.51
N ARG A 85 13.21 6.68 17.65
CA ARG A 85 11.99 7.48 17.42
C ARG A 85 11.35 7.24 16.06
N LEU A 86 12.12 6.87 15.03
CA LEU A 86 11.58 6.57 13.70
C LEU A 86 10.66 5.34 13.72
N TYR A 87 11.05 4.30 14.48
CA TYR A 87 10.22 3.12 14.72
C TYR A 87 8.94 3.49 15.48
N ASP A 88 9.09 4.29 16.54
CA ASP A 88 7.97 4.65 17.41
C ASP A 88 6.94 5.51 16.64
N MET A 89 7.40 6.50 15.84
CA MET A 89 6.54 7.28 14.94
C MET A 89 5.82 6.42 13.90
N ALA A 90 6.50 5.40 13.35
CA ALA A 90 5.88 4.49 12.38
C ALA A 90 4.79 3.61 13.02
N CYS A 91 5.02 3.12 14.25
CA CYS A 91 4.01 2.38 15.00
C CYS A 91 2.81 3.26 15.35
N GLU A 92 3.05 4.47 15.85
CA GLU A 92 2.00 5.43 16.21
C GLU A 92 1.16 5.84 14.99
N HIS A 93 1.80 6.03 13.83
CA HIS A 93 1.10 6.24 12.57
C HIS A 93 0.19 5.06 12.24
N ALA A 94 0.71 3.83 12.28
CA ALA A 94 -0.08 2.65 11.96
C ALA A 94 -1.27 2.48 12.94
N ASP A 95 -1.08 2.70 14.23
CA ASP A 95 -2.14 2.61 15.24
C ASP A 95 -3.22 3.69 15.05
N THR A 96 -2.81 4.92 14.75
CA THR A 96 -3.74 6.03 14.52
C THR A 96 -4.54 5.84 13.23
N THR A 97 -3.86 5.43 12.15
CA THR A 97 -4.50 5.11 10.86
C THR A 97 -5.49 3.95 11.04
N MET A 98 -5.13 2.90 11.79
CA MET A 98 -6.00 1.75 12.07
C MET A 98 -7.28 2.16 12.79
N LYS A 99 -7.18 3.11 13.71
CA LYS A 99 -8.30 3.58 14.54
C LYS A 99 -9.27 4.49 13.79
N TYR A 100 -8.77 5.37 12.93
CA TYR A 100 -9.56 6.49 12.40
C TYR A 100 -9.81 6.45 10.89
N GLN A 101 -8.96 5.78 10.12
CA GLN A 101 -9.03 5.81 8.65
C GLN A 101 -9.85 4.65 8.06
N PHE A 102 -10.48 3.83 8.90
CA PHE A 102 -11.27 2.68 8.47
C PHE A 102 -12.73 2.80 8.91
N ARG A 103 -13.62 2.37 8.03
CA ARG A 103 -15.05 2.22 8.32
C ARG A 103 -15.28 0.91 9.08
N LYS A 104 -16.51 0.70 9.56
CA LYS A 104 -16.88 -0.50 10.34
C LYS A 104 -16.72 -1.81 9.56
N ASP A 105 -16.80 -1.75 8.24
CA ASP A 105 -16.65 -2.88 7.32
C ASP A 105 -15.19 -3.09 6.85
N TYR A 106 -14.23 -2.38 7.46
CA TYR A 106 -12.80 -2.40 7.12
C TYR A 106 -12.44 -1.85 5.72
N SER A 107 -13.38 -1.17 5.04
CA SER A 107 -13.01 -0.30 3.92
C SER A 107 -12.31 0.96 4.44
N CYS A 108 -11.22 1.38 3.80
CA CYS A 108 -10.52 2.60 4.19
C CYS A 108 -11.08 3.86 3.50
N TYR A 109 -11.00 4.99 4.20
CA TYR A 109 -11.00 6.30 3.56
C TYR A 109 -9.66 6.51 2.86
N HIS A 110 -9.65 7.19 1.72
CA HIS A 110 -8.40 7.56 1.09
C HIS A 110 -7.66 8.59 1.97
N VAL A 111 -8.33 9.64 2.43
CA VAL A 111 -7.71 10.71 3.24
C VAL A 111 -8.42 10.82 4.59
N ALA A 112 -7.67 10.80 5.68
CA ALA A 112 -8.12 11.17 7.02
C ALA A 112 -7.67 12.60 7.35
N VAL A 113 -8.59 13.43 7.84
CA VAL A 113 -8.33 14.83 8.22
C VAL A 113 -8.44 14.98 9.73
N TYR A 114 -7.44 15.61 10.35
CA TYR A 114 -7.33 15.76 11.81
C TYR A 114 -7.15 17.22 12.20
N ASP A 115 -7.59 17.54 13.42
CA ASP A 115 -7.27 18.79 14.09
C ASP A 115 -5.83 18.75 14.62
N THR A 116 -5.02 19.76 14.26
CA THR A 116 -3.59 19.79 14.58
C THR A 116 -3.28 20.08 16.05
N ILE A 117 -4.26 20.56 16.82
CA ILE A 117 -4.06 20.98 18.22
C ILE A 117 -4.45 19.87 19.18
N THR A 118 -5.54 19.16 18.87
CA THR A 118 -6.14 18.13 19.73
C THR A 118 -5.89 16.70 19.25
N GLY A 119 -5.40 16.53 18.01
CA GLY A 119 -5.29 15.22 17.35
C GLY A 119 -6.64 14.63 16.93
N HIS A 120 -7.74 15.34 17.13
CA HIS A 120 -9.08 14.81 16.89
C HIS A 120 -9.32 14.54 15.40
N PHE A 121 -9.81 13.34 15.08
CA PHE A 121 -10.26 12.99 13.73
C PHE A 121 -11.49 13.82 13.35
N ILE A 122 -11.36 14.65 12.32
CA ILE A 122 -12.43 15.53 11.84
C ILE A 122 -13.33 14.76 10.88
N LYS A 123 -12.75 14.16 9.83
CA LYS A 123 -13.50 13.45 8.77
C LYS A 123 -12.59 12.59 7.90
N GLY A 124 -13.19 11.59 7.26
CA GLY A 124 -12.61 10.85 6.16
C GLY A 124 -13.15 11.38 4.83
N VAL A 125 -12.29 11.57 3.85
CA VAL A 125 -12.61 12.08 2.50
C VAL A 125 -11.83 11.31 1.44
N THR A 126 -12.06 11.65 0.16
CA THR A 126 -11.28 11.10 -0.95
C THR A 126 -10.69 12.17 -1.86
N HIS A 127 -9.56 11.83 -2.50
CA HIS A 127 -9.02 12.59 -3.62
C HIS A 127 -9.15 11.84 -4.97
N GLN A 128 -9.04 10.51 -4.94
CA GLN A 128 -8.96 9.65 -6.14
C GLN A 128 -10.07 8.60 -6.25
N GLY A 129 -10.81 8.35 -5.17
CA GLY A 129 -11.97 7.45 -5.17
C GLY A 129 -13.22 8.13 -5.71
N LEU A 130 -14.27 7.34 -5.89
CA LEU A 130 -15.57 7.79 -6.39
C LEU A 130 -16.24 8.81 -5.47
N SER A 131 -16.23 8.55 -4.16
CA SER A 131 -16.79 9.46 -3.16
C SER A 131 -16.11 9.31 -1.81
N ASP A 132 -16.35 10.23 -0.88
CA ASP A 132 -15.79 10.15 0.48
C ASP A 132 -16.18 8.84 1.20
N ASN A 133 -17.30 8.22 0.80
CA ASN A 133 -17.78 6.98 1.40
C ASN A 133 -17.51 5.73 0.55
N SER A 134 -16.83 5.86 -0.60
CA SER A 134 -16.51 4.71 -1.44
C SER A 134 -15.22 4.00 -1.01
N MET A 135 -15.04 2.78 -1.53
CA MET A 135 -13.83 1.98 -1.37
C MET A 135 -12.99 2.03 -2.66
N TRP A 136 -12.11 3.03 -2.74
CA TRP A 136 -11.11 3.12 -3.80
C TRP A 136 -10.15 1.92 -3.76
N ALA A 137 -10.05 1.18 -4.86
CA ALA A 137 -9.43 -0.15 -4.85
C ALA A 137 -7.95 -0.12 -4.48
N ARG A 138 -7.18 0.81 -5.06
CA ARG A 138 -5.76 0.94 -4.74
C ARG A 138 -5.50 1.45 -3.33
N GLY A 139 -6.36 2.31 -2.78
CA GLY A 139 -6.27 2.73 -1.38
C GLY A 139 -6.40 1.54 -0.43
N GLN A 140 -7.36 0.66 -0.71
CA GLN A 140 -7.53 -0.57 0.05
C GLN A 140 -6.32 -1.52 -0.15
N ALA A 141 -5.76 -1.62 -1.36
CA ALA A 141 -4.56 -2.41 -1.61
C ALA A 141 -3.34 -1.90 -0.81
N TRP A 142 -3.15 -0.58 -0.69
CA TRP A 142 -2.13 0.02 0.18
C TRP A 142 -2.34 -0.31 1.65
N ALA A 143 -3.58 -0.36 2.12
CA ALA A 143 -3.87 -0.78 3.47
C ALA A 143 -3.47 -2.25 3.71
N ILE A 144 -3.83 -3.17 2.80
CA ILE A 144 -3.52 -4.60 2.91
C ILE A 144 -2.00 -4.80 2.98
N TYR A 145 -1.27 -4.19 2.03
CA TYR A 145 0.18 -4.27 1.99
C TYR A 145 0.80 -3.61 3.22
N GLY A 146 0.38 -2.39 3.52
CA GLY A 146 0.90 -1.58 4.61
C GLY A 146 0.81 -2.28 5.96
N TYR A 147 -0.35 -2.84 6.33
CA TYR A 147 -0.47 -3.57 7.61
C TYR A 147 0.24 -4.91 7.62
N THR A 148 0.34 -5.59 6.47
CA THR A 148 1.17 -6.80 6.35
C THR A 148 2.64 -6.47 6.61
N MET A 149 3.14 -5.37 6.02
CA MET A 149 4.49 -4.86 6.23
C MET A 149 4.72 -4.38 7.67
N VAL A 150 3.77 -3.64 8.27
CA VAL A 150 3.89 -3.22 9.68
C VAL A 150 3.97 -4.45 10.59
N TYR A 151 3.19 -5.51 10.33
CA TYR A 151 3.33 -6.75 11.10
C TYR A 151 4.71 -7.39 10.91
N ARG A 152 5.24 -7.46 9.68
CA ARG A 152 6.61 -7.94 9.43
C ARG A 152 7.64 -7.19 10.28
N GLU A 153 7.56 -5.87 10.33
CA GLU A 153 8.56 -5.03 11.00
C GLU A 153 8.44 -5.02 12.53
N THR A 154 7.25 -5.30 13.06
CA THR A 154 6.95 -5.13 14.50
C THR A 154 6.69 -6.46 15.23
N GLY A 155 6.22 -7.49 14.54
CA GLY A 155 5.75 -8.74 15.13
C GLY A 155 4.45 -8.60 15.95
N GLU A 156 3.80 -7.44 15.94
CA GLU A 156 2.66 -7.16 16.80
C GLU A 156 1.36 -7.73 16.22
N VAL A 157 0.82 -8.75 16.87
CA VAL A 157 -0.34 -9.54 16.39
C VAL A 157 -1.59 -8.69 16.08
N ARG A 158 -1.72 -7.50 16.71
CA ARG A 158 -2.81 -6.57 16.38
C ARG A 158 -2.80 -6.15 14.91
N PHE A 159 -1.61 -5.93 14.32
CA PHE A 159 -1.47 -5.54 12.92
C PHE A 159 -1.72 -6.72 11.98
N LEU A 160 -1.32 -7.94 12.36
CA LEU A 160 -1.66 -9.15 11.59
C LEU A 160 -3.18 -9.36 11.52
N ASN A 161 -3.85 -9.28 12.69
CA ASN A 161 -5.30 -9.45 12.76
C ASN A 161 -6.03 -8.36 11.96
N PHE A 162 -5.48 -7.14 11.94
CA PHE A 162 -6.04 -6.05 11.16
C PHE A 162 -5.81 -6.24 9.65
N ALA A 163 -4.59 -6.62 9.23
CA ALA A 163 -4.27 -6.93 7.84
C ALA A 163 -5.23 -7.98 7.25
N ARG A 164 -5.53 -9.06 8.01
CA ARG A 164 -6.52 -10.08 7.64
C ARG A 164 -7.90 -9.49 7.39
N LYS A 165 -8.42 -8.67 8.30
CA LYS A 165 -9.74 -8.03 8.18
C LYS A 165 -9.84 -7.11 6.95
N VAL A 166 -8.79 -6.34 6.70
CA VAL A 166 -8.70 -5.42 5.56
C VAL A 166 -8.61 -6.21 4.24
N ALA A 167 -7.85 -7.32 4.23
CA ALA A 167 -7.75 -8.24 3.10
C ALA A 167 -9.08 -8.94 2.79
N ASP A 168 -9.74 -9.48 3.82
CA ASP A 168 -11.03 -10.17 3.69
C ASP A 168 -12.11 -9.24 3.14
N ALA A 169 -12.14 -7.98 3.59
CA ALA A 169 -13.07 -6.97 3.08
C ALA A 169 -12.86 -6.71 1.57
N TYR A 170 -11.61 -6.61 1.12
CA TYR A 170 -11.28 -6.45 -0.30
C TYR A 170 -11.66 -7.69 -1.12
N LEU A 171 -11.22 -8.87 -0.68
CA LEU A 171 -11.45 -10.13 -1.37
C LEU A 171 -12.95 -10.46 -1.52
N SER A 172 -13.76 -10.12 -0.53
CA SER A 172 -15.21 -10.36 -0.54
C SER A 172 -15.98 -9.57 -1.61
N ARG A 173 -15.37 -8.52 -2.18
CA ARG A 173 -16.01 -7.63 -3.16
C ARG A 173 -15.41 -7.73 -4.56
N LEU A 174 -14.44 -8.62 -4.77
CA LEU A 174 -13.80 -8.77 -6.06
C LEU A 174 -14.76 -9.34 -7.12
N PRO A 175 -14.62 -8.93 -8.39
CA PRO A 175 -15.30 -9.60 -9.50
C PRO A 175 -14.71 -10.99 -9.74
N GLU A 176 -15.35 -11.76 -10.62
CA GLU A 176 -15.01 -13.15 -10.91
C GLU A 176 -13.56 -13.36 -11.38
N ASP A 177 -13.00 -12.41 -12.14
CA ASP A 177 -11.61 -12.46 -12.61
C ASP A 177 -10.57 -11.99 -11.58
N LEU A 178 -11.03 -11.62 -10.37
CA LEU A 178 -10.21 -11.15 -9.25
C LEU A 178 -9.42 -9.86 -9.47
N ILE A 179 -9.67 -9.13 -10.57
CA ILE A 179 -9.08 -7.82 -10.81
C ILE A 179 -10.12 -6.76 -10.47
N PRO A 180 -9.88 -5.89 -9.47
CA PRO A 180 -10.89 -4.95 -9.01
C PRO A 180 -11.18 -3.90 -10.09
N TYR A 181 -12.39 -3.35 -10.03
CA TYR A 181 -12.64 -2.04 -10.63
C TYR A 181 -11.81 -0.98 -9.90
N TRP A 182 -11.62 0.19 -10.51
CA TRP A 182 -10.86 1.28 -9.89
C TRP A 182 -11.44 1.72 -8.53
N ASP A 183 -12.74 1.58 -8.34
CA ASP A 183 -13.47 1.76 -7.09
C ASP A 183 -14.58 0.70 -6.98
N PHE A 184 -14.72 0.09 -5.81
CA PHE A 184 -15.67 -1.00 -5.59
C PHE A 184 -17.13 -0.55 -5.52
N ASP A 185 -17.39 0.75 -5.34
CA ASP A 185 -18.74 1.30 -5.28
C ASP A 185 -19.11 2.05 -6.58
N ALA A 186 -18.35 1.87 -7.66
CA ALA A 186 -18.67 2.43 -8.97
C ALA A 186 -20.03 1.92 -9.48
N PRO A 187 -20.88 2.80 -10.06
CA PRO A 187 -22.30 2.53 -10.25
C PRO A 187 -22.59 1.43 -11.27
N ASP A 188 -21.76 1.29 -12.30
CA ASP A 188 -22.03 0.41 -13.44
C ASP A 188 -20.94 -0.65 -13.65
N LEU A 189 -20.65 -1.44 -12.62
CA LEU A 189 -19.64 -2.52 -12.70
C LEU A 189 -19.90 -3.49 -13.87
N SER A 190 -21.15 -3.73 -14.22
CA SER A 190 -21.53 -4.62 -15.34
C SER A 190 -21.42 -3.99 -16.75
N SER A 191 -21.13 -2.68 -16.88
CA SER A 191 -21.17 -1.97 -18.18
C SER A 191 -19.81 -1.53 -18.72
N GLY A 192 -18.71 -1.78 -17.99
CA GLY A 192 -17.34 -1.49 -18.47
C GLY A 192 -16.60 -0.40 -17.69
N GLU A 193 -16.93 -0.16 -16.43
CA GLU A 193 -16.07 0.61 -15.52
C GLU A 193 -14.61 0.11 -15.61
N PRO A 194 -13.60 1.00 -15.66
CA PRO A 194 -12.23 0.57 -15.84
C PRO A 194 -11.73 -0.17 -14.61
N LYS A 195 -10.93 -1.20 -14.87
CA LYS A 195 -10.26 -1.97 -13.83
C LYS A 195 -8.95 -1.35 -13.42
N ASP A 196 -8.47 -1.74 -12.25
CA ASP A 196 -7.19 -1.29 -11.75
C ASP A 196 -6.25 -2.47 -11.47
N ALA A 197 -5.52 -2.87 -12.50
CA ALA A 197 -4.50 -3.91 -12.43
C ALA A 197 -3.41 -3.61 -11.38
N SER A 198 -3.15 -2.32 -11.11
CA SER A 198 -2.21 -1.93 -10.06
C SER A 198 -2.66 -2.38 -8.67
N ALA A 199 -3.94 -2.18 -8.34
CA ALA A 199 -4.52 -2.62 -7.07
C ALA A 199 -4.45 -4.14 -6.90
N ALA A 200 -4.71 -4.90 -7.97
CA ALA A 200 -4.54 -6.36 -7.97
C ALA A 200 -3.07 -6.77 -7.74
N ALA A 201 -2.11 -6.14 -8.43
CA ALA A 201 -0.70 -6.46 -8.29
C ALA A 201 -0.16 -6.20 -6.87
N ILE A 202 -0.52 -5.06 -6.28
CA ILE A 202 -0.19 -4.69 -4.90
C ILE A 202 -0.79 -5.72 -3.93
N THR A 203 -2.07 -6.03 -4.11
CA THR A 203 -2.79 -6.98 -3.23
C THR A 203 -2.19 -8.37 -3.35
N ALA A 204 -1.90 -8.87 -4.55
CA ALA A 204 -1.27 -10.18 -4.74
C ALA A 204 0.08 -10.27 -4.03
N SER A 205 0.93 -9.23 -4.13
CA SER A 205 2.21 -9.20 -3.42
C SER A 205 2.02 -9.28 -1.89
N ALA A 206 1.05 -8.52 -1.37
CA ALA A 206 0.74 -8.48 0.06
C ALA A 206 0.14 -9.80 0.57
N LEU A 207 -0.78 -10.40 -0.17
CA LEU A 207 -1.43 -11.66 0.19
C LEU A 207 -0.45 -12.83 0.21
N LEU A 208 0.52 -12.87 -0.71
CA LEU A 208 1.61 -13.86 -0.67
C LEU A 208 2.42 -13.72 0.63
N GLU A 209 2.71 -12.51 1.08
CA GLU A 209 3.40 -12.28 2.35
C GLU A 209 2.53 -12.62 3.55
N LEU A 210 1.30 -12.14 3.58
CA LEU A 210 0.32 -12.42 4.63
C LEU A 210 0.09 -13.93 4.81
N SER A 211 0.03 -14.69 3.72
CA SER A 211 -0.14 -16.15 3.76
C SER A 211 0.93 -16.86 4.59
N THR A 212 2.15 -16.30 4.67
CA THR A 212 3.27 -16.86 5.43
C THR A 212 3.18 -16.60 6.94
N TYR A 213 2.35 -15.64 7.35
CA TYR A 213 2.16 -15.25 8.74
C TYR A 213 0.93 -15.88 9.40
N VAL A 214 -0.04 -16.28 8.59
CA VAL A 214 -1.26 -16.93 9.05
C VAL A 214 -0.99 -18.40 9.36
N THR A 215 -1.30 -18.80 10.59
CA THR A 215 -1.02 -20.16 11.09
C THR A 215 -2.13 -21.16 10.76
N GLU A 216 -3.35 -20.66 10.57
CA GLU A 216 -4.52 -21.44 10.21
C GLU A 216 -4.39 -21.87 8.74
N ARG A 217 -4.20 -23.17 8.52
CA ARG A 217 -3.90 -23.75 7.21
C ARG A 217 -4.87 -23.28 6.12
N ASP A 218 -6.17 -23.34 6.38
CA ASP A 218 -7.18 -22.99 5.39
C ASP A 218 -7.15 -21.50 5.04
N SER A 219 -6.93 -20.62 6.02
CA SER A 219 -6.80 -19.18 5.77
C SER A 219 -5.49 -18.82 5.06
N SER A 220 -4.38 -19.46 5.46
CA SER A 220 -3.08 -19.29 4.78
C SER A 220 -3.18 -19.70 3.31
N HIS A 221 -3.73 -20.89 3.03
CA HIS A 221 -3.98 -21.37 1.68
C HIS A 221 -4.94 -20.46 0.90
N TYR A 222 -6.01 -19.98 1.54
CA TYR A 222 -6.94 -19.06 0.90
C TYR A 222 -6.25 -17.79 0.40
N TYR A 223 -5.44 -17.11 1.22
CA TYR A 223 -4.73 -15.90 0.78
C TYR A 223 -3.72 -16.20 -0.33
N TYR A 224 -3.00 -17.32 -0.21
CA TYR A 224 -2.08 -17.79 -1.24
C TYR A 224 -2.81 -18.03 -2.59
N ASP A 225 -3.91 -18.79 -2.57
CA ASP A 225 -4.67 -19.15 -3.77
C ASP A 225 -5.30 -17.93 -4.44
N GLN A 226 -5.79 -16.95 -3.67
CA GLN A 226 -6.30 -15.70 -4.22
C GLN A 226 -5.18 -14.92 -4.94
N ALA A 227 -4.00 -14.83 -4.33
CA ALA A 227 -2.86 -14.16 -4.95
C ALA A 227 -2.37 -14.86 -6.21
N GLU A 228 -2.31 -16.20 -6.21
CA GLU A 228 -1.97 -17.02 -7.39
C GLU A 228 -2.92 -16.73 -8.54
N LYS A 229 -4.24 -16.78 -8.31
CA LYS A 229 -5.24 -16.52 -9.35
C LYS A 229 -5.20 -15.07 -9.87
N MET A 230 -4.95 -14.09 -9.00
CA MET A 230 -4.70 -12.71 -9.44
C MET A 230 -3.49 -12.63 -10.38
N LEU A 231 -2.39 -13.31 -10.04
CA LEU A 231 -1.19 -13.35 -10.88
C LEU A 231 -1.42 -14.08 -12.20
N GLU A 232 -2.19 -15.18 -12.22
CA GLU A 232 -2.60 -15.86 -13.44
C GLU A 232 -3.38 -14.92 -14.35
N MET A 233 -4.35 -14.18 -13.81
CA MET A 233 -5.15 -13.23 -14.58
C MET A 233 -4.32 -12.05 -15.10
N LEU A 234 -3.47 -11.46 -14.25
CA LEU A 234 -2.53 -10.39 -14.64
C LEU A 234 -1.52 -10.87 -15.71
N SER A 235 -1.17 -12.15 -15.70
CA SER A 235 -0.26 -12.76 -16.69
C SER A 235 -0.94 -13.15 -18.00
N SER A 236 -2.29 -13.12 -18.06
CA SER A 236 -3.06 -13.47 -19.24
C SER A 236 -2.93 -12.40 -20.34
N SER A 237 -3.32 -12.75 -21.56
CA SER A 237 -3.36 -11.81 -22.68
C SER A 237 -4.33 -10.64 -22.48
N ALA A 238 -5.22 -10.71 -21.47
CA ALA A 238 -6.15 -9.62 -21.16
C ALA A 238 -5.46 -8.47 -20.42
N TYR A 239 -4.38 -8.72 -19.65
CA TYR A 239 -3.71 -7.70 -18.83
C TYR A 239 -2.24 -7.53 -19.17
N LYS A 240 -1.57 -8.57 -19.66
CA LYS A 240 -0.16 -8.50 -20.01
C LYS A 240 0.02 -7.73 -21.31
N ALA A 241 0.84 -6.69 -21.29
CA ALA A 241 1.08 -5.85 -22.46
C ALA A 241 1.82 -6.58 -23.61
N GLY A 242 2.62 -7.60 -23.29
CA GLY A 242 3.47 -8.28 -24.28
C GLY A 242 4.44 -7.31 -24.96
N ASP A 243 4.64 -7.45 -26.26
CA ASP A 243 5.55 -6.58 -27.04
C ASP A 243 4.87 -5.27 -27.51
N THR A 244 3.64 -4.98 -27.06
CA THR A 244 2.85 -3.85 -27.58
C THR A 244 3.15 -2.52 -26.90
N LYS A 245 3.72 -2.53 -25.69
CA LYS A 245 4.03 -1.36 -24.87
C LYS A 245 5.33 -1.56 -24.09
N TYR A 246 5.95 -0.47 -23.66
CA TYR A 246 7.09 -0.49 -22.72
C TYR A 246 6.61 -0.60 -21.26
N ALA A 247 5.73 -1.56 -20.99
CA ALA A 247 5.16 -1.86 -19.68
C ALA A 247 4.91 -3.36 -19.55
N PHE A 248 4.76 -3.89 -18.33
CA PHE A 248 4.36 -5.28 -18.12
C PHE A 248 2.84 -5.44 -18.12
N LEU A 249 2.14 -4.54 -17.46
CA LEU A 249 0.68 -4.59 -17.30
C LEU A 249 -0.04 -3.43 -18.01
N LEU A 250 -1.25 -3.73 -18.45
CA LEU A 250 -2.26 -2.80 -18.97
C LEU A 250 -3.34 -2.55 -17.89
N HIS A 251 -4.31 -1.68 -18.19
CA HIS A 251 -5.56 -1.55 -17.45
C HIS A 251 -5.41 -1.18 -15.96
N SER A 252 -4.59 -0.18 -15.66
CA SER A 252 -4.55 0.49 -14.36
C SER A 252 -5.26 1.85 -14.41
N VAL A 253 -5.64 2.39 -13.25
CA VAL A 253 -6.34 3.69 -13.16
C VAL A 253 -5.67 4.60 -12.12
N GLY A 254 -4.98 5.65 -12.57
CA GLY A 254 -4.27 6.58 -11.69
C GLY A 254 -5.20 7.56 -10.96
N HIS A 255 -6.07 8.26 -11.68
CA HIS A 255 -6.96 9.27 -11.08
C HIS A 255 -8.26 9.43 -11.89
N MET A 256 -9.22 8.52 -11.67
CA MET A 256 -10.49 8.50 -12.40
C MET A 256 -11.27 9.83 -12.31
N PRO A 257 -11.47 10.46 -11.14
CA PRO A 257 -12.24 11.71 -11.07
C PRO A 257 -11.66 12.90 -11.85
N ARG A 258 -10.38 12.83 -12.24
CA ARG A 258 -9.69 13.86 -13.04
C ARG A 258 -9.33 13.39 -14.45
N GLY A 259 -9.73 12.18 -14.85
CA GLY A 259 -9.37 11.59 -16.14
C GLY A 259 -7.86 11.37 -16.33
N GLY A 260 -7.08 11.32 -15.24
CA GLY A 260 -5.64 11.10 -15.30
C GLY A 260 -5.31 9.62 -15.28
N GLU A 261 -4.52 9.15 -16.24
CA GLU A 261 -4.05 7.74 -16.31
C GLU A 261 -5.20 6.73 -16.19
N VAL A 262 -6.32 6.97 -16.87
CA VAL A 262 -7.46 6.05 -16.94
C VAL A 262 -7.19 5.01 -18.03
N ASP A 263 -7.30 3.73 -17.66
CA ASP A 263 -6.97 2.61 -18.55
C ASP A 263 -5.53 2.70 -19.12
N ALA A 264 -4.58 2.89 -18.22
CA ALA A 264 -3.18 3.14 -18.55
C ALA A 264 -2.25 2.05 -17.98
N SER A 265 -1.05 1.94 -18.55
CA SER A 265 0.06 1.25 -17.89
C SER A 265 0.70 2.20 -16.88
N ILE A 266 0.92 1.74 -15.64
CA ILE A 266 1.50 2.55 -14.59
C ILE A 266 2.66 1.83 -13.89
N ILE A 267 3.76 2.56 -13.67
CA ILE A 267 5.04 1.97 -13.23
C ILE A 267 4.98 1.22 -11.89
N TYR A 268 4.12 1.65 -10.96
CA TYR A 268 3.95 0.94 -9.69
C TYR A 268 3.17 -0.38 -9.86
N ALA A 269 2.28 -0.48 -10.86
CA ALA A 269 1.65 -1.76 -11.19
C ALA A 269 2.72 -2.80 -11.59
N ASP A 270 3.62 -2.38 -12.48
CA ASP A 270 4.74 -3.19 -12.95
C ASP A 270 5.69 -3.60 -11.82
N TYR A 271 6.02 -2.66 -10.92
CA TYR A 271 6.87 -2.94 -9.76
C TYR A 271 6.26 -4.03 -8.86
N TYR A 272 5.01 -3.86 -8.43
CA TYR A 272 4.37 -4.80 -7.50
C TYR A 272 4.01 -6.12 -8.18
N TYR A 273 3.76 -6.13 -9.48
CA TYR A 273 3.58 -7.36 -10.26
C TYR A 273 4.86 -8.19 -10.28
N LEU A 274 6.01 -7.57 -10.58
CA LEU A 274 7.30 -8.27 -10.54
C LEU A 274 7.66 -8.72 -9.13
N GLU A 275 7.39 -7.89 -8.12
CA GLU A 275 7.58 -8.29 -6.73
C GLU A 275 6.75 -9.54 -6.38
N ALA A 276 5.46 -9.53 -6.71
CA ALA A 276 4.56 -10.64 -6.46
C ALA A 276 5.01 -11.92 -7.18
N LEU A 277 5.43 -11.84 -8.45
CA LEU A 277 6.00 -12.97 -9.19
C LEU A 277 7.26 -13.54 -8.53
N ILE A 278 8.15 -12.67 -8.03
CA ILE A 278 9.37 -13.09 -7.33
C ILE A 278 9.01 -13.77 -6.00
N ARG A 279 8.07 -13.22 -5.22
CA ARG A 279 7.59 -13.81 -3.97
C ARG A 279 6.95 -15.17 -4.23
N PHE A 280 6.07 -15.26 -5.23
CA PHE A 280 5.41 -16.48 -5.65
C PHE A 280 6.42 -17.57 -6.04
N LYS A 281 7.38 -17.24 -6.91
CA LYS A 281 8.47 -18.15 -7.28
C LYS A 281 9.25 -18.67 -6.06
N ARG A 282 9.54 -17.81 -5.09
CA ARG A 282 10.28 -18.20 -3.88
C ARG A 282 9.47 -19.14 -3.00
N LEU A 283 8.17 -18.91 -2.84
CA LEU A 283 7.29 -19.84 -2.12
C LEU A 283 7.27 -21.22 -2.79
N GLN A 284 7.18 -21.27 -4.12
CA GLN A 284 7.28 -22.51 -4.89
C GLN A 284 8.62 -23.23 -4.68
N GLU A 285 9.71 -22.47 -4.58
CA GLU A 285 11.05 -22.96 -4.29
C GLU A 285 11.30 -23.24 -2.79
N LYS A 286 10.31 -23.05 -1.92
CA LYS A 286 10.41 -23.15 -0.45
C LYS A 286 11.51 -22.25 0.14
N ARG A 287 11.66 -21.05 -0.40
CA ARG A 287 12.59 -20.00 0.04
C ARG A 287 11.84 -18.89 0.77
N SER A 288 12.57 -18.16 1.63
CA SER A 288 12.05 -16.92 2.21
C SER A 288 11.62 -15.94 1.12
N ILE A 289 10.42 -15.38 1.25
CA ILE A 289 9.89 -14.38 0.33
C ILE A 289 10.65 -13.05 0.43
N LEU A 290 11.08 -12.67 1.64
CA LEU A 290 11.90 -11.50 1.88
C LEU A 290 13.33 -11.84 1.49
N ALA A 291 13.86 -11.16 0.46
CA ALA A 291 15.27 -11.27 0.11
C ALA A 291 16.02 -10.56 1.23
N ASN A 292 16.81 -11.27 2.05
CA ASN A 292 17.61 -10.74 3.18
C ASN A 292 17.68 -9.20 3.17
N LEU A 293 16.71 -8.57 3.85
CA LEU A 293 16.55 -7.11 3.95
C LEU A 293 17.51 -6.56 5.01
#